data_AF-A0A7L2I964-F1
#
_entry.id   AF-A0A7L2I964-F1
#
_cell.length_a   1.000
_cell.length_b   1.000
_cell.length_c   1.000
_cell.angle_alpha   90.00
_cell.angle_beta   90.00
_cell.angle_gamma   90.00
#
_symmetry.space_group_name_H-M   'P 1'
#
loop_
_entity.id
_entity.type
_entity.pdbx_description
1 polymer ?
#
loop_
_entity_poly.entity_id
_entity_poly.type
_entity_poly.pdbx_seq_one_letter_code
_entity_poly.pdbx_strand_id
1 'polypeptide(L)'
;QKQDLGQEASKKRPREAANYFVAIPITNDQVLDRIEDVQELIFTKEPLLLKALLPIQTMHITLIIAHLGTEDDIKKAVLALKQSKSKVEAVLQGTDFPMTFQGIGRFNDQVLYVDMLEEDKKMLTRI
;
A
#
# COMPACT_ATOMS: atom_id res chain seq x y z
N GLN A 1 -34.72 -39.44 -1.72
CA GLN A 1 -34.54 -38.33 -2.69
C GLN A 1 -33.74 -37.24 -2.01
N LYS A 2 -32.65 -36.82 -2.63
CA LYS A 2 -31.78 -35.71 -2.21
C LYS A 2 -32.51 -34.39 -2.49
N GLN A 3 -32.42 -33.40 -1.60
CA GLN A 3 -32.46 -32.00 -2.00
C GLN A 3 -31.30 -31.26 -1.33
N ASP A 4 -30.34 -30.96 -2.20
CA ASP A 4 -29.13 -30.19 -2.03
C ASP A 4 -29.53 -28.70 -2.14
N LEU A 5 -29.46 -27.97 -1.03
CA LEU A 5 -29.66 -26.52 -1.00
C LEU A 5 -28.35 -25.86 -1.45
N GLY A 6 -28.23 -25.71 -2.77
CA GLY A 6 -27.13 -25.00 -3.40
C GLY A 6 -26.97 -23.59 -2.83
N GLN A 7 -25.87 -23.38 -2.12
CA GLN A 7 -25.34 -22.04 -1.87
C GLN A 7 -24.93 -21.45 -3.22
N GLU A 8 -25.68 -20.46 -3.70
CA GLU A 8 -25.25 -19.60 -4.79
C GLU A 8 -23.99 -18.84 -4.35
N ALA A 9 -22.83 -19.39 -4.69
CA ALA A 9 -21.59 -18.65 -4.71
C ALA A 9 -21.80 -17.46 -5.67
N SER A 10 -21.88 -16.25 -5.11
CA SER A 10 -21.90 -15.03 -5.91
C SER A 10 -20.68 -15.04 -6.82
N LYS A 11 -20.91 -15.20 -8.13
CA LYS A 11 -19.85 -15.14 -9.15
C LYS A 11 -19.21 -13.76 -9.05
N LYS A 12 -18.05 -13.66 -8.39
CA LYS A 12 -17.23 -12.45 -8.37
C LYS A 12 -16.94 -12.11 -9.83
N ARG A 13 -17.46 -10.97 -10.30
CA ARG A 13 -17.08 -10.43 -11.61
C ARG A 13 -15.56 -10.32 -11.65
N PRO A 14 -14.91 -10.56 -12.81
CA PRO A 14 -13.48 -10.31 -12.95
C PRO A 14 -13.22 -8.88 -12.47
N ARG A 15 -12.41 -8.72 -11.41
CA ARG A 15 -12.02 -7.38 -10.96
C ARG A 15 -11.17 -6.79 -12.08
N GLU A 16 -11.60 -5.67 -12.63
CA GLU A 16 -10.81 -4.87 -13.55
C GLU A 16 -9.46 -4.53 -12.89
N ALA A 17 -8.41 -4.46 -13.70
CA ALA A 17 -7.06 -4.18 -13.21
C ALA A 17 -7.05 -2.79 -12.56
N ALA A 18 -6.48 -2.68 -11.37
CA ALA A 18 -6.40 -1.41 -10.66
C ALA A 18 -5.56 -0.39 -11.44
N ASN A 19 -6.00 0.86 -11.42
CA ASN A 19 -5.35 1.98 -12.11
C ASN A 19 -5.14 3.20 -11.21
N TYR A 20 -5.65 3.18 -9.97
CA TYR A 20 -5.43 4.20 -8.97
C TYR A 20 -5.14 3.57 -7.61
N PHE A 21 -4.48 4.35 -6.75
CA PHE A 21 -4.25 3.99 -5.37
C PHE A 21 -4.24 5.22 -4.46
N VAL A 22 -4.45 5.00 -3.17
CA VAL A 22 -4.22 5.99 -2.11
C VAL A 22 -2.92 5.62 -1.41
N ALA A 23 -2.06 6.60 -1.19
CA ALA A 23 -0.75 6.36 -0.59
C ALA A 23 -0.37 7.41 0.45
N ILE A 24 0.48 6.99 1.39
CA ILE A 24 1.23 7.87 2.28
C ILE A 24 2.65 7.99 1.71
N PRO A 25 3.07 9.16 1.21
CA PRO A 25 4.43 9.34 0.71
C PRO A 25 5.43 9.27 1.86
N ILE A 26 6.61 8.68 1.60
CA ILE A 26 7.73 8.76 2.55
C ILE A 26 8.41 10.12 2.38
N THR A 27 8.40 10.92 3.44
CA THR A 27 8.95 12.29 3.43
C THR A 27 10.13 12.47 4.37
N ASN A 28 10.49 11.45 5.15
CA ASN A 28 11.62 11.51 6.06
C ASN A 28 12.89 11.14 5.32
N ASP A 29 13.78 12.12 5.12
CA ASP A 29 15.04 11.95 4.39
C ASP A 29 15.91 10.84 4.99
N GLN A 30 15.95 10.67 6.31
CA GLN A 30 16.73 9.59 6.92
C GLN A 30 16.21 8.21 6.53
N VAL A 31 14.90 8.06 6.31
CA VAL A 31 14.34 6.79 5.82
C VAL A 31 14.69 6.60 4.35
N LEU A 32 14.61 7.67 3.55
CA LEU A 32 14.95 7.63 2.12
C LEU A 32 16.43 7.29 1.89
N ASP A 33 17.34 7.94 2.62
CA ASP A 33 18.78 7.68 2.58
C ASP A 33 19.08 6.21 2.91
N ARG A 34 18.41 5.64 3.92
CA ARG A 34 18.58 4.22 4.29
C ARG A 34 18.05 3.26 3.24
N ILE A 35 17.00 3.63 2.51
CA ILE A 35 16.51 2.84 1.38
C ILE A 35 17.51 2.92 0.22
N GLU A 36 18.08 4.11 -0.03
CA GLU A 36 19.11 4.31 -1.04
C GLU A 36 20.37 3.47 -0.76
N ASP A 37 20.87 3.47 0.48
CA ASP A 37 21.96 2.59 0.94
C ASP A 37 21.70 1.11 0.57
N VAL A 38 20.47 0.64 0.78
CA VAL A 38 20.06 -0.74 0.47
C VAL A 38 20.00 -0.97 -1.05
N GLN A 39 19.45 -0.03 -1.81
CA GLN A 39 19.40 -0.11 -3.28
C GLN A 39 20.80 -0.13 -3.91
N GLU A 40 21.72 0.71 -3.42
CA GLU A 40 23.11 0.72 -3.87
C GLU A 40 23.82 -0.60 -3.58
N LEU A 41 23.56 -1.20 -2.42
CA LEU A 41 24.12 -2.50 -2.07
C LEU A 41 23.59 -3.61 -2.99
N ILE A 42 22.29 -3.61 -3.30
CA ILE A 42 21.68 -4.55 -4.26
C ILE A 42 22.33 -4.38 -5.62
N PHE A 43 22.43 -3.15 -6.12
CA PHE A 43 23.03 -2.86 -7.42
C PHE A 43 24.50 -3.29 -7.50
N THR A 44 25.27 -3.02 -6.45
CA THR A 44 26.69 -3.41 -6.37
C THR A 44 26.87 -4.93 -6.43
N LYS A 45 25.94 -5.69 -5.85
CA LYS A 45 25.98 -7.16 -5.84
C LYS A 45 25.44 -7.79 -7.12
N GLU A 46 24.37 -7.22 -7.67
CA GLU A 46 23.70 -7.71 -8.88
C GLU A 46 23.22 -6.52 -9.74
N PRO A 47 24.07 -6.02 -10.67
CA PRO A 47 23.75 -4.88 -11.50
C PRO A 47 22.54 -5.09 -12.43
N LEU A 48 22.19 -6.35 -12.74
CA LEU A 48 21.05 -6.65 -13.60
C LEU A 48 19.70 -6.27 -12.95
N LEU A 49 19.68 -6.13 -11.61
CA LEU A 49 18.48 -5.73 -10.86
C LEU A 49 18.20 -4.23 -10.89
N LEU A 50 19.06 -3.40 -11.52
CA LEU A 50 18.84 -1.95 -11.61
C LEU A 50 17.44 -1.58 -12.12
N LYS A 51 16.92 -2.35 -13.10
CA LYS A 51 15.59 -2.12 -13.70
C LYS A 51 14.42 -2.43 -12.75
N ALA A 52 14.67 -3.16 -11.67
CA ALA A 52 13.67 -3.50 -10.66
C ALA A 52 13.64 -2.48 -9.50
N LEU A 53 14.65 -1.59 -9.40
CA LEU A 53 14.71 -0.57 -8.36
C LEU A 53 13.75 0.57 -8.67
N LEU A 54 12.99 0.99 -7.66
CA LEU A 54 12.11 2.14 -7.75
C LEU A 54 12.89 3.43 -7.44
N PRO A 55 12.63 4.55 -8.14
CA PRO A 55 13.21 5.83 -7.77
C PRO A 55 12.87 6.17 -6.32
N ILE A 56 13.87 6.60 -5.53
CA ILE A 56 13.73 6.88 -4.09
C ILE A 56 12.59 7.88 -3.81
N GLN A 57 12.39 8.86 -4.69
CA GLN A 57 11.35 9.88 -4.51
C GLN A 57 9.92 9.36 -4.72
N THR A 58 9.75 8.12 -5.18
CA THR A 58 8.45 7.46 -5.38
C THR A 58 8.07 6.53 -4.23
N MET A 59 8.91 6.42 -3.20
CA MET A 59 8.65 5.53 -2.06
C MET A 59 7.40 5.96 -1.30
N HIS A 60 6.51 5.01 -1.06
CA HIS A 60 5.24 5.25 -0.40
C HIS A 60 4.68 3.97 0.24
N ILE A 61 3.77 4.15 1.19
CA ILE A 61 2.90 3.07 1.67
C ILE A 61 1.59 3.12 0.87
N THR A 62 1.25 2.03 0.19
CA THR A 62 -0.06 1.89 -0.49
C THR A 62 -1.13 1.49 0.52
N LEU A 63 -2.18 2.31 0.69
CA LEU A 63 -3.30 2.03 1.60
C LEU A 63 -4.48 1.36 0.89
N ILE A 64 -4.84 1.87 -0.29
CA ILE A 64 -6.02 1.44 -1.04
C ILE A 64 -5.62 1.27 -2.49
N ILE A 65 -6.09 0.19 -3.12
CA ILE A 65 -5.94 -0.08 -4.55
C ILE A 65 -7.34 -0.09 -5.17
N ALA A 66 -7.56 0.66 -6.25
CA ALA A 66 -8.86 0.83 -6.88
C ALA A 66 -8.79 0.82 -8.41
N HIS A 67 -9.91 0.43 -9.03
CA HIS A 67 -10.18 0.70 -10.44
C HIS A 67 -11.20 1.84 -10.53
N LEU A 68 -10.83 2.94 -11.19
CA LEU A 68 -11.71 4.08 -11.49
C LEU A 68 -11.82 4.18 -13.01
N GLY A 69 -12.95 3.75 -13.56
CA GLY A 69 -13.15 3.59 -15.01
C GLY A 69 -13.71 4.85 -15.69
N THR A 70 -14.24 5.79 -14.92
CA THR A 70 -14.87 7.01 -15.43
C THR A 70 -14.44 8.25 -14.66
N GLU A 71 -14.59 9.44 -15.26
CA GLU A 71 -14.34 10.71 -14.57
C GLU A 71 -15.21 10.89 -13.31
N ASP A 72 -16.43 10.37 -13.34
CA ASP A 72 -17.32 10.45 -12.19
C ASP A 72 -16.88 9.53 -11.05
N ASP A 73 -16.26 8.39 -11.34
CA ASP A 73 -15.64 7.54 -10.32
C ASP A 73 -14.44 8.25 -9.68
N ILE A 74 -13.65 8.98 -10.46
CA ILE A 74 -12.55 9.82 -9.94
C ILE A 74 -13.11 10.91 -9.01
N LYS A 75 -14.16 11.63 -9.43
CA LYS A 75 -14.79 12.66 -8.59
C LYS A 75 -15.31 12.08 -7.27
N LYS A 76 -15.95 10.91 -7.31
CA LYS A 76 -16.42 10.20 -6.11
C LYS A 76 -15.27 9.77 -5.21
N ALA A 77 -14.18 9.24 -5.77
CA ALA A 77 -13.00 8.83 -5.01
C ALA A 77 -12.33 10.02 -4.31
N VAL A 78 -12.22 11.16 -4.99
CA VAL A 78 -11.70 12.41 -4.40
C VAL A 78 -12.57 12.89 -3.24
N LEU A 79 -13.91 12.84 -3.40
CA LEU A 79 -14.83 13.19 -2.32
C LEU A 79 -14.72 12.22 -1.13
N ALA A 80 -14.63 10.92 -1.40
CA ALA A 80 -14.47 9.89 -0.37
C ALA A 80 -13.17 10.07 0.41
N LEU A 81 -12.06 10.37 -0.27
CA LEU A 81 -10.77 10.65 0.38
C LEU A 81 -10.80 11.93 1.22
N LYS A 82 -11.48 12.98 0.75
CA LYS A 82 -11.67 14.20 1.57
C LYS A 82 -12.49 13.92 2.83
N GLN A 83 -13.54 13.11 2.71
CA GLN A 83 -14.42 12.74 3.82
C GLN A 83 -13.76 11.75 4.79
N SER A 84 -12.77 10.97 4.36
CA SER A 84 -12.09 10.03 5.24
C SER A 84 -11.24 10.73 6.30
N LYS A 85 -10.81 11.98 6.06
CA LYS A 85 -10.00 12.78 7.00
C LYS A 85 -10.53 12.72 8.43
N SER A 86 -11.82 12.98 8.65
CA SER A 86 -12.40 12.99 10.00
C SER A 86 -12.40 11.61 10.66
N LYS A 87 -12.48 10.53 9.88
CA LYS A 87 -12.37 9.16 10.38
C LYS A 87 -10.95 8.86 10.83
N VAL A 88 -9.95 9.25 10.02
CA VAL A 88 -8.53 9.10 10.38
C VAL A 88 -8.22 9.90 11.64
N GLU A 89 -8.66 11.16 11.71
CA GLU A 89 -8.49 12.00 12.91
C GLU A 89 -9.14 11.38 14.16
N ALA A 90 -10.31 10.77 14.03
CA ALA A 90 -10.97 10.07 15.13
C ALA A 90 -10.22 8.80 15.59
N VAL A 91 -9.60 8.08 14.66
CA VAL A 91 -8.75 6.91 14.97
C VAL A 91 -7.47 7.34 15.68
N LEU A 92 -6.87 8.45 15.25
CA LEU A 92 -5.65 9.01 15.81
C LEU A 92 -5.86 9.79 17.12
N GLN A 93 -7.10 10.21 17.40
CA GLN A 93 -7.47 10.95 18.62
C GLN A 93 -6.59 12.19 18.86
N GLY A 94 -6.16 12.86 17.79
CA GLY A 94 -5.30 14.04 17.86
C GLY A 94 -3.83 13.75 18.19
N THR A 95 -3.42 12.48 18.18
CA THR A 95 -2.01 12.08 18.36
C THR A 95 -1.34 11.79 17.02
N ASP A 96 -0.03 12.03 16.97
CA ASP A 96 0.77 11.61 15.83
C ASP A 96 0.89 10.09 15.78
N PHE A 97 1.01 9.55 14.57
CA PHE A 97 1.25 8.13 14.35
C PHE A 97 2.67 7.92 13.80
N PRO A 98 3.68 7.80 14.67
CA PRO A 98 5.03 7.46 14.24
C PRO A 98 5.02 6.02 13.71
N MET A 99 5.58 5.83 12.51
CA MET A 99 5.78 4.51 11.92
C MET A 99 7.26 4.16 11.94
N THR A 100 7.58 2.96 12.40
CA THR A 100 8.93 2.42 12.44
C THR A 100 9.08 1.34 11.37
N PHE A 101 9.98 1.60 10.42
CA PHE A 101 10.32 0.67 9.35
C PHE A 101 11.53 -0.17 9.76
N GLN A 102 11.38 -1.49 9.69
CA GLN A 102 12.42 -2.43 10.05
C GLN A 102 12.27 -3.75 9.32
N GLY A 103 13.38 -4.24 8.78
CA GLY A 103 13.43 -5.53 8.07
C GLY A 103 13.05 -5.43 6.60
N ILE A 104 13.16 -6.55 5.91
CA ILE A 104 12.85 -6.68 4.49
C ILE A 104 11.84 -7.81 4.33
N GLY A 105 10.71 -7.49 3.70
CA GLY A 105 9.68 -8.43 3.32
C GLY A 105 9.68 -8.71 1.82
N ARG A 106 8.88 -9.70 1.42
CA ARG A 106 8.73 -10.06 0.00
C ARG A 106 7.34 -10.58 -0.32
N PHE A 107 6.83 -10.21 -1.48
CA PHE A 107 5.60 -10.79 -2.07
C PHE A 107 5.96 -11.69 -3.23
N ASN A 108 5.60 -12.98 -3.14
CA ASN A 108 5.76 -14.00 -4.18
C ASN A 108 7.16 -14.04 -4.81
N ASP A 109 8.21 -13.70 -4.03
CA ASP A 109 9.60 -13.57 -4.50
C ASP A 109 9.82 -12.60 -5.69
N GLN A 110 8.84 -11.74 -5.96
CA GLN A 110 8.86 -10.81 -7.10
C GLN A 110 8.96 -9.35 -6.68
N VAL A 111 8.48 -9.02 -5.48
CA VAL A 111 8.49 -7.66 -4.94
C VAL A 111 9.18 -7.68 -3.59
N LEU A 112 10.22 -6.87 -3.44
CA LEU A 112 10.84 -6.58 -2.15
C LEU A 112 10.25 -5.29 -1.58
N TYR A 113 10.06 -5.26 -0.26
CA TYR A 113 9.60 -4.06 0.44
C TYR A 113 10.29 -3.95 1.80
N VAL A 114 10.38 -2.72 2.31
CA VAL A 114 10.81 -2.49 3.70
C VAL A 114 9.64 -2.80 4.61
N ASP A 115 9.85 -3.70 5.57
CA ASP A 115 8.81 -4.09 6.50
C ASP A 115 8.66 -3.05 7.64
N MET A 116 7.62 -3.17 8.44
CA MET A 116 7.32 -2.28 9.56
C MET A 116 6.98 -3.06 10.82
N LEU A 117 7.10 -2.41 11.98
CA LEU A 117 6.76 -3.02 13.25
C LEU A 117 5.32 -3.53 13.27
N GLU A 118 5.10 -4.65 13.94
CA GLU A 118 3.80 -5.32 13.97
C GLU A 118 2.72 -4.45 14.64
N GLU A 119 3.10 -3.65 15.63
CA GLU A 119 2.21 -2.66 16.26
C GLU A 119 1.75 -1.59 15.25
N ASP A 120 2.66 -1.10 14.41
CA ASP A 120 2.37 -0.08 13.41
C ASP A 120 1.47 -0.63 12.30
N LYS A 121 1.69 -1.89 11.86
CA LYS A 121 0.79 -2.60 10.94
C LYS A 121 -0.62 -2.67 11.50
N LYS A 122 -0.76 -3.07 12.77
CA LYS A 122 -2.06 -3.16 13.44
C LYS A 122 -2.74 -1.80 13.50
N MET A 123 -2.00 -0.73 13.76
CA MET A 123 -2.58 0.61 13.77
C MET A 123 -3.03 1.06 12.37
N LEU A 124 -2.23 0.79 11.32
CA LEU A 124 -2.59 1.05 9.92
C LEU A 124 -3.90 0.37 9.50
N THR A 125 -4.17 -0.85 9.99
CA THR A 125 -5.44 -1.54 9.66
C THR A 125 -6.69 -0.90 10.27
N ARG A 126 -6.52 0.05 11.20
CA ARG A 126 -7.64 0.80 11.82
C ARG A 126 -7.96 2.09 11.05
N ILE A 127 -7.10 2.51 10.13
CA ILE A 127 -7.23 3.69 9.27
C ILE A 127 -7.94 3.28 7.99
#